data_AF-A0A7S0EQW0-F1
#
_entry.id   AF-A0A7S0EQW0-F1
#
_cell.length_a   1.000
_cell.length_b   1.000
_cell.length_c   1.000
_cell.angle_alpha   90.00
_cell.angle_beta   90.00
_cell.angle_gamma   90.00
#
_symmetry.space_group_name_H-M   'P 1'
#
loop_
_entity.id
_entity.type
_entity.pdbx_description
1 polymer ?
#
loop_
_entity_poly.entity_id
_entity_poly.type
_entity_poly.pdbx_seq_one_letter_code
_entity_poly.pdbx_strand_id
1 'polypeptide(L)'
;MQARQPHVLTMAAETLSALLFPFSWQHVYIPILPARLLDILQAPVPFLIGIDDEVLTMAEKMAGGGIPDEVVQVDLDRNEVLCSEAQAQAVVLPQKPYSKLYKALVPYCRAPSMEEGIGGNAASAFTMAPPPDVEAAEHSGRSVPLAEMSDEA
;
A
#
# COMPACT_ATOMS: atom_id res chain seq x y z
N MET A 1 6.29 2.84 -6.73
CA MET A 1 7.44 2.58 -5.83
C MET A 1 8.34 1.53 -6.44
N GLN A 2 9.65 1.66 -6.25
CA GLN A 2 10.66 0.73 -6.74
C GLN A 2 11.51 0.14 -5.61
N ALA A 3 11.95 -1.10 -5.78
CA ALA A 3 12.88 -1.81 -4.90
C ALA A 3 13.43 -3.07 -5.60
N ARG A 4 14.67 -3.44 -5.29
CA ARG A 4 15.30 -4.69 -5.77
C ARG A 4 14.62 -5.95 -5.26
N GLN A 5 14.00 -5.89 -4.09
CA GLN A 5 13.39 -7.04 -3.42
C GLN A 5 11.87 -6.99 -3.54
N PRO A 6 11.22 -7.94 -4.24
CA PRO A 6 9.76 -7.90 -4.47
C PRO A 6 8.91 -7.93 -3.20
N HIS A 7 9.40 -8.60 -2.14
CA HIS A 7 8.69 -8.63 -0.87
C HIS A 7 8.66 -7.26 -0.17
N VAL A 8 9.68 -6.42 -0.36
CA VAL A 8 9.71 -5.03 0.15
C VAL A 8 8.63 -4.19 -0.53
N LEU A 9 8.43 -4.35 -1.84
CA LEU A 9 7.35 -3.68 -2.58
C LEU A 9 5.99 -4.03 -2.00
N THR A 10 5.74 -5.32 -1.77
CA THR A 10 4.46 -5.79 -1.22
C THR A 10 4.25 -5.29 0.21
N MET A 11 5.28 -5.40 1.08
CA MET A 11 5.19 -4.88 2.45
C MET A 11 4.92 -3.38 2.49
N ALA A 12 5.58 -2.59 1.65
CA ALA A 12 5.35 -1.15 1.56
C ALA A 12 3.92 -0.84 1.10
N ALA A 13 3.43 -1.54 0.07
CA ALA A 13 2.08 -1.39 -0.46
C ALA A 13 0.98 -1.68 0.59
N GLU A 14 1.12 -2.79 1.31
CA GLU A 14 0.19 -3.19 2.37
C GLU A 14 0.27 -2.25 3.57
N THR A 15 1.48 -1.80 3.94
CA THR A 15 1.67 -0.82 5.02
C THR A 15 0.99 0.50 4.68
N LEU A 16 1.16 1.01 3.46
CA LEU A 16 0.47 2.23 3.01
C LEU A 16 -1.06 2.04 3.04
N SER A 17 -1.55 0.89 2.62
CA SER A 17 -2.98 0.57 2.65
C SER A 17 -3.52 0.51 4.07
N ALA A 18 -2.78 -0.08 5.01
CA ALA A 18 -3.14 -0.13 6.42
C ALA A 18 -3.13 1.27 7.08
N LEU A 19 -2.17 2.13 6.71
CA LEU A 19 -2.09 3.52 7.21
C LEU A 19 -3.27 4.40 6.78
N LEU A 20 -4.07 3.97 5.80
CA LEU A 20 -5.28 4.69 5.39
C LEU A 20 -6.47 4.49 6.34
N PHE A 21 -6.43 3.52 7.26
CA PHE A 21 -7.55 3.23 8.16
C PHE A 21 -8.10 4.51 8.85
N PRO A 22 -9.44 4.69 8.91
CA PRO A 22 -10.51 3.77 8.51
C PRO A 22 -10.86 3.78 7.02
N PHE A 23 -10.12 4.52 6.21
CA PHE A 23 -10.29 4.53 4.76
C PHE A 23 -9.56 3.35 4.10
N SER A 24 -9.88 3.12 2.84
CA SER A 24 -9.22 2.11 2.01
C SER A 24 -8.92 2.71 0.65
N TRP A 25 -7.81 2.30 0.04
CA TRP A 25 -7.48 2.68 -1.32
C TRP A 25 -8.56 2.17 -2.29
N GLN A 26 -9.08 3.05 -3.16
CA GLN A 26 -10.22 2.73 -4.04
C GLN A 26 -9.81 2.55 -5.52
N HIS A 27 -8.54 2.73 -5.85
CA HIS A 27 -8.06 2.73 -7.22
C HIS A 27 -7.14 1.54 -7.50
N VAL A 28 -6.46 1.57 -8.65
CA VAL A 28 -5.58 0.48 -9.09
C VAL A 28 -4.53 0.21 -8.01
N TYR A 29 -4.44 -1.06 -7.60
CA TYR A 29 -3.53 -1.57 -6.60
C TYR A 29 -2.78 -2.77 -7.18
N ILE A 30 -1.48 -2.62 -7.45
CA ILE A 30 -0.63 -3.66 -8.02
C ILE A 30 0.72 -3.66 -7.27
N PRO A 31 0.83 -4.35 -6.12
CA PRO A 31 2.04 -4.32 -5.30
C PRO A 31 3.29 -4.83 -6.00
N ILE A 32 3.16 -5.65 -7.06
CA ILE A 32 4.25 -6.06 -7.95
C ILE A 32 3.70 -6.04 -9.38
N LEU A 33 4.21 -5.14 -10.22
CA LEU A 33 3.78 -4.94 -11.61
C LEU A 33 4.44 -5.96 -12.54
N PRO A 34 3.68 -6.82 -13.23
CA PRO A 34 4.22 -7.63 -14.31
C PRO A 34 4.61 -6.76 -15.50
N ALA A 35 5.74 -7.06 -16.16
CA ALA A 35 6.24 -6.32 -17.33
C ALA A 35 5.22 -6.15 -18.47
N ARG A 36 4.28 -7.10 -18.62
CA ARG A 36 3.24 -7.05 -19.66
C ARG A 36 2.17 -5.99 -19.42
N LEU A 37 2.11 -5.41 -18.22
CA LEU A 37 1.12 -4.41 -17.82
C LEU A 37 1.72 -3.01 -17.71
N LEU A 38 2.91 -2.78 -18.27
CA LEU A 38 3.60 -1.48 -18.20
C LEU A 38 2.76 -0.30 -18.73
N ASP A 39 1.88 -0.54 -19.70
CA ASP A 39 0.98 0.48 -20.25
C ASP A 39 0.05 1.11 -19.19
N ILE A 40 -0.17 0.44 -18.05
CA ILE A 40 -1.01 0.98 -16.97
C ILE A 40 -0.41 2.23 -16.31
N LEU A 41 0.90 2.45 -16.45
CA LEU A 41 1.57 3.65 -15.92
C LEU A 41 1.08 4.93 -16.60
N GLN A 42 0.46 4.82 -17.78
CA GLN A 42 -0.14 5.91 -18.54
C GLN A 42 -1.64 6.12 -18.20
N ALA A 43 -2.20 5.34 -17.27
CA ALA A 43 -3.61 5.45 -16.94
C ALA A 43 -3.91 6.79 -16.23
N PRO A 44 -4.97 7.51 -16.62
CA PRO A 44 -5.31 8.82 -16.04
C PRO A 44 -5.99 8.73 -14.67
N VAL A 45 -5.91 7.56 -14.02
CA VAL A 45 -6.51 7.29 -12.70
C VAL A 45 -5.40 7.14 -11.67
N PRO A 46 -5.67 7.45 -10.38
CA PRO A 46 -4.69 7.18 -9.34
C PRO A 46 -4.34 5.69 -9.30
N PHE A 47 -3.08 5.38 -8.99
CA PHE A 47 -2.64 4.00 -8.82
C PHE A 47 -1.57 3.89 -7.73
N LEU A 48 -1.53 2.73 -7.08
CA LEU A 48 -0.46 2.32 -6.17
C LEU A 48 0.20 1.07 -6.75
N ILE A 49 1.41 1.24 -7.27
CA ILE A 49 2.11 0.19 -8.02
C ILE A 49 3.55 0.01 -7.49
N GLY A 50 3.95 -1.23 -7.25
CA GLY A 50 5.33 -1.62 -7.03
C GLY A 50 5.98 -2.16 -8.30
N ILE A 51 7.21 -1.74 -8.59
CA ILE A 51 7.95 -2.10 -9.80
C ILE A 51 9.37 -2.52 -9.38
N ASP A 52 9.87 -3.66 -9.86
CA ASP A 52 11.28 -4.01 -9.67
C ASP A 52 12.20 -3.28 -10.67
N ASP A 53 13.49 -3.25 -10.38
CA ASP A 53 14.50 -2.51 -11.18
C ASP A 53 14.53 -2.91 -12.67
N GLU A 54 14.28 -4.19 -12.99
CA GLU A 54 14.28 -4.67 -14.38
C GLU A 54 13.07 -4.12 -15.13
N VAL A 55 11.88 -4.25 -14.54
CA VAL A 55 10.63 -3.75 -15.13
C VAL A 55 10.65 -2.22 -15.23
N LEU A 56 11.23 -1.52 -14.26
CA LEU A 56 11.42 -0.07 -14.32
C LEU A 56 12.33 0.34 -15.48
N THR A 57 13.47 -0.33 -15.63
CA THR A 57 14.40 -0.08 -16.74
C THR A 57 13.72 -0.32 -18.10
N MET A 58 12.83 -1.31 -18.19
CA MET A 58 12.01 -1.52 -19.38
C MET A 58 11.05 -0.36 -19.61
N ALA A 59 10.37 0.12 -18.56
CA ALA A 59 9.43 1.23 -18.62
C ALA A 59 10.08 2.50 -19.16
N GLU A 60 11.26 2.87 -18.66
CA GLU A 60 12.03 4.03 -19.09
C GLU A 60 12.46 3.97 -20.56
N LYS A 61 12.66 2.76 -21.09
CA LYS A 61 13.08 2.52 -22.49
C LYS A 61 11.91 2.41 -23.47
N MET A 62 10.66 2.38 -23.00
CA MET A 62 9.51 2.24 -23.89
C MET A 62 9.36 3.48 -24.78
N ALA A 63 9.18 3.26 -26.09
CA ALA A 63 9.00 4.31 -27.09
C ALA A 63 7.68 5.11 -26.95
N GLY A 64 6.90 4.86 -25.90
CA GLY A 64 5.56 5.41 -25.64
C GLY A 64 5.46 6.42 -24.51
N GLY A 65 6.57 6.98 -24.02
CA GLY A 65 6.54 8.11 -23.07
C GLY A 65 7.06 7.83 -21.66
N GLY A 66 7.77 6.72 -21.43
CA GLY A 66 8.42 6.45 -20.14
C GLY A 66 7.44 6.43 -18.96
N ILE A 67 7.91 6.88 -17.79
CA ILE A 67 7.04 7.16 -16.65
C ILE A 67 6.57 8.63 -16.77
N PRO A 68 5.25 8.90 -16.75
CA PRO A 68 4.75 10.28 -16.82
C PRO A 68 5.22 11.15 -15.65
N ASP A 69 5.37 12.46 -15.90
CA ASP A 69 5.81 13.43 -14.89
C ASP A 69 4.82 13.56 -13.71
N GLU A 70 3.52 13.26 -13.94
CA GLU A 70 2.49 13.22 -12.90
C GLU A 70 2.57 12.00 -11.98
N VAL A 71 3.49 11.06 -12.20
CA VAL A 71 3.69 9.91 -11.34
C VAL A 71 4.71 10.22 -10.26
N VAL A 72 4.33 10.05 -9.00
CA VAL A 72 5.26 10.11 -7.88
C VAL A 72 6.03 8.79 -7.80
N GLN A 73 7.35 8.86 -7.98
CA GLN A 73 8.22 7.69 -7.86
C GLN A 73 8.86 7.67 -6.47
N VAL A 74 8.94 6.50 -5.87
CA VAL A 74 9.50 6.29 -4.54
C VAL A 74 10.52 5.17 -4.65
N ASP A 75 11.79 5.47 -4.41
CA ASP A 75 12.88 4.52 -4.33
C ASP A 75 13.05 4.07 -2.87
N LEU A 76 12.64 2.83 -2.59
CA LEU A 76 12.71 2.26 -1.24
C LEU A 76 14.13 1.84 -0.85
N ASP A 77 15.01 1.59 -1.82
CA ASP A 77 16.40 1.19 -1.56
C ASP A 77 17.29 2.40 -1.27
N ARG A 78 17.02 3.54 -1.94
CA ARG A 78 17.75 4.80 -1.73
C ARG A 78 17.07 5.75 -0.74
N ASN A 79 15.84 5.43 -0.34
CA ASN A 79 14.99 6.30 0.48
C ASN A 79 14.81 7.70 -0.18
N GLU A 80 14.52 7.69 -1.48
CA GLU A 80 14.33 8.90 -2.30
C GLU A 80 12.89 8.97 -2.83
N VAL A 81 12.34 10.17 -2.90
CA VAL A 81 11.03 10.45 -3.51
C VAL A 81 11.26 11.41 -4.67
N LEU A 82 10.95 10.95 -5.88
CA LEU A 82 11.03 11.74 -7.11
C LEU A 82 9.61 12.18 -7.49
N CYS A 83 9.40 13.50 -7.46
CA CYS A 83 8.16 14.12 -7.87
C CYS A 83 8.44 15.53 -8.43
N SER A 84 7.54 16.04 -9.25
CA SER A 84 7.57 17.41 -9.74
C SER A 84 7.34 18.42 -8.61
N GLU A 85 7.83 19.63 -8.81
CA GLU A 85 7.63 20.73 -7.86
C GLU A 85 6.14 21.03 -7.64
N ALA A 86 5.32 20.92 -8.69
CA ALA A 86 3.88 21.11 -8.62
C ALA A 86 3.20 20.11 -7.68
N GLN A 87 3.60 18.83 -7.73
CA GLN A 87 3.08 17.80 -6.82
C GLN A 87 3.51 18.05 -5.37
N ALA A 88 4.77 18.45 -5.16
CA ALA A 88 5.29 18.76 -3.83
C ALA A 88 4.53 19.93 -3.18
N GLN A 89 4.16 20.95 -3.97
CA GLN A 89 3.40 22.11 -3.49
C GLN A 89 1.90 21.81 -3.30
N ALA A 90 1.33 20.87 -4.07
CA ALA A 90 -0.08 20.52 -3.97
C ALA A 90 -0.46 19.88 -2.62
N VAL A 91 0.50 19.24 -1.95
CA VAL A 91 0.28 18.58 -0.66
C VAL A 91 0.49 19.56 0.49
N VAL A 92 -0.58 20.23 0.92
CA VAL A 92 -0.56 21.11 2.10
C VAL A 92 -1.19 20.40 3.30
N LEU A 93 -0.33 19.84 4.17
CA LEU A 93 -0.78 19.21 5.41
C LEU A 93 -0.96 20.25 6.53
N PRO A 94 -2.01 20.13 7.37
CA PRO A 94 -2.13 20.98 8.55
C PRO A 94 -0.96 20.76 9.51
N GLN A 95 -0.31 21.85 9.93
CA GLN A 95 0.98 21.79 10.63
C GLN A 95 0.93 21.07 11.98
N LYS A 96 -0.17 21.25 12.74
CA LYS A 96 -0.35 20.64 14.06
C LYS A 96 -0.41 19.11 14.00
N PRO A 97 -1.31 18.48 13.22
CA PRO A 97 -1.33 17.02 13.09
C PRO A 97 -0.06 16.47 12.43
N TYR A 98 0.51 17.16 11.43
CA TYR A 98 1.78 16.76 10.83
C TYR A 98 2.91 16.67 11.87
N SER A 99 3.09 17.68 12.71
CA SER A 99 4.13 17.68 13.75
C SER A 99 3.96 16.53 14.76
N LYS A 100 2.71 16.22 15.12
CA LYS A 100 2.40 15.07 16.00
C LYS A 100 2.77 13.75 15.30
N LEU A 101 2.36 13.58 14.04
CA LEU A 101 2.66 12.38 13.25
C LEU A 101 4.17 12.20 13.09
N TYR A 102 4.88 13.24 12.68
CA TYR A 102 6.33 13.20 12.50
C TYR A 102 7.05 12.76 13.77
N LYS A 103 6.70 13.35 14.92
CA LYS A 103 7.29 12.96 16.22
C LYS A 103 6.99 11.50 16.60
N ALA A 104 5.83 10.98 16.21
CA ALA A 104 5.45 9.59 16.46
C ALA A 104 6.19 8.61 15.53
N LEU A 105 6.50 9.01 14.29
CA LEU A 105 7.14 8.16 13.29
C LEU A 105 8.67 8.17 13.33
N VAL A 106 9.30 9.30 13.71
CA VAL A 106 10.76 9.45 13.77
C VAL A 106 11.50 8.30 14.49
N PRO A 107 11.00 7.74 15.61
CA PRO A 107 11.66 6.60 16.27
C PRO A 107 11.82 5.37 15.37
N TYR A 108 10.94 5.18 14.41
CA TYR A 108 10.93 4.05 13.47
C TYR A 108 11.74 4.30 12.20
N CYS A 109 12.17 5.54 11.95
CA CYS A 109 12.95 5.91 10.76
C CYS A 109 14.43 5.52 10.85
N ARG A 110 14.87 4.87 11.93
CA ARG A 110 16.23 4.32 12.02
C ARG A 110 16.28 2.99 11.29
N ALA A 111 17.21 2.87 10.33
CA ALA A 111 17.62 1.57 9.83
C ALA A 111 18.07 0.70 11.02
N PRO A 112 17.66 -0.58 11.10
CA PRO A 112 18.28 -1.49 12.05
C PRO A 112 19.77 -1.54 11.70
N SER A 113 20.63 -1.04 12.59
CA SER A 113 21.99 -1.54 12.65
C SER A 113 21.87 -3.05 12.79
N MET A 114 22.50 -3.77 11.86
CA MET A 114 22.45 -5.23 11.75
C MET A 114 23.14 -5.90 12.95
N GLU A 115 22.61 -5.74 14.15
CA GLU A 115 22.83 -6.55 15.35
C GLU A 115 21.68 -6.25 16.32
N GLU A 116 20.67 -7.12 16.37
CA GLU A 116 20.05 -7.61 17.61
C GLU A 116 18.85 -8.52 17.32
N GLY A 117 18.99 -9.79 17.69
CA GLY A 117 17.93 -10.60 18.28
C GLY A 117 16.67 -10.87 17.46
N ILE A 118 16.68 -12.01 16.77
CA ILE A 118 15.45 -12.74 16.40
C ILE A 118 14.60 -12.93 17.67
N GLY A 119 13.47 -12.23 17.78
CA GLY A 119 12.58 -12.37 18.94
C GLY A 119 11.27 -11.59 18.93
N GLY A 120 11.02 -10.69 17.96
CA GLY A 120 9.75 -9.99 17.83
C GLY A 120 8.90 -10.60 16.73
N ASN A 121 7.69 -11.10 17.04
CA ASN A 121 6.74 -11.44 15.99
C ASN A 121 6.33 -10.15 15.26
N ALA A 122 6.41 -10.12 13.93
CA ALA A 122 5.96 -8.97 13.14
C ALA A 122 4.44 -8.74 13.24
N ALA A 123 3.70 -9.71 13.79
CA ALA A 123 2.25 -9.66 13.96
C ALA A 123 1.80 -8.63 15.01
N SER A 124 2.64 -8.26 15.98
CA SER A 124 2.26 -7.27 17.00
C SER A 124 2.20 -5.84 16.46
N ALA A 125 2.87 -5.55 15.33
CA ALA A 125 2.86 -4.22 14.72
C ALA A 125 1.52 -3.88 14.06
N PHE A 126 0.72 -4.89 13.71
CA PHE A 126 -0.55 -4.74 12.97
C PHE A 126 -1.80 -5.11 13.79
N THR A 127 -1.67 -5.33 15.10
CA THR A 127 -2.87 -5.48 15.94
C THR A 127 -3.52 -4.11 16.12
N MET A 128 -4.32 -3.70 15.15
CA MET A 128 -5.25 -2.59 15.33
C MET A 128 -6.16 -2.95 16.51
N ALA A 129 -6.22 -2.06 17.51
CA ALA A 129 -7.21 -2.19 18.57
C ALA A 129 -8.61 -2.31 17.92
N PRO A 130 -9.44 -3.27 18.35
CA PRO A 130 -10.79 -3.40 17.80
C PRO A 130 -11.51 -2.06 17.96
N PRO A 131 -12.29 -1.61 16.96
CA PRO A 131 -13.02 -0.37 17.06
C PRO A 131 -13.90 -0.40 18.30
N PRO A 132 -13.96 0.69 19.09
CA PRO A 132 -14.94 0.79 20.16
C PRO A 132 -16.31 0.64 19.50
N ASP A 133 -17.13 -0.26 20.04
CA ASP A 133 -18.56 -0.47 19.71
C ASP A 133 -18.93 -1.68 18.83
N VAL A 134 -18.06 -2.68 18.63
CA VAL A 134 -18.55 -3.99 18.18
C VAL A 134 -19.04 -4.78 19.39
N GLU A 135 -20.28 -4.48 19.78
CA GLU A 135 -21.04 -5.21 20.79
C GLU A 135 -21.16 -6.68 20.36
N ALA A 136 -20.70 -7.58 21.23
CA ALA A 136 -20.68 -9.01 21.01
C ALA A 136 -22.12 -9.56 20.94
N ALA A 137 -22.68 -9.60 19.74
CA ALA A 137 -23.87 -10.40 19.45
C ALA A 137 -23.46 -11.86 19.21
N GLU A 138 -23.08 -12.56 20.27
CA GLU A 138 -23.33 -14.01 20.30
C GLU A 138 -24.84 -14.21 20.44
N HIS A 139 -25.47 -14.94 19.52
CA HIS A 139 -26.09 -16.23 19.84
C HIS A 139 -26.88 -16.83 18.66
N SER A 140 -26.68 -18.14 18.55
CA SER A 140 -27.69 -19.14 18.22
C SER A 140 -27.94 -19.42 16.74
N GLY A 141 -27.50 -20.61 16.35
CA GLY A 141 -27.61 -21.16 15.00
C GLY A 141 -29.03 -21.50 14.55
N ARG A 142 -29.11 -21.72 13.24
CA ARG A 142 -29.79 -22.89 12.67
C ARG A 142 -29.29 -23.08 11.24
N SER A 143 -28.61 -24.18 10.97
CA SER A 143 -28.43 -24.70 9.62
C SER A 143 -29.79 -25.15 9.09
N VAL A 144 -30.16 -24.72 7.89
CA VAL A 144 -31.30 -25.27 7.15
C VAL A 144 -30.75 -25.97 5.92
N PRO A 145 -30.99 -27.29 5.72
CA PRO A 145 -30.51 -27.99 4.55
C PRO A 145 -31.39 -27.71 3.32
N LEU A 146 -30.74 -27.70 2.15
CA LEU A 146 -31.37 -27.70 0.83
C LEU A 146 -32.16 -29.01 0.61
N ALA A 147 -33.48 -28.91 0.47
CA ALA A 147 -34.34 -29.84 -0.26
C ALA A 147 -35.72 -29.19 -0.48
N GLU A 148 -36.44 -29.67 -1.49
CA GLU A 148 -37.82 -29.31 -1.88
C GLU A 148 -37.96 -28.07 -2.81
N MET A 149 -37.52 -28.22 -4.06
CA MET A 149 -38.24 -27.67 -5.21
C MET A 149 -39.07 -28.82 -5.80
N SER A 150 -40.39 -28.79 -5.59
CA SER A 150 -41.36 -29.58 -6.35
C SER A 150 -42.64 -28.78 -6.48
N ASP A 151 -43.03 -28.62 -7.74
CA ASP A 151 -44.36 -28.34 -8.33
C ASP A 151 -45.24 -27.23 -7.72
N GLU A 152 -45.43 -26.16 -8.48
CA GLU A 152 -46.76 -25.78 -8.99
C GLU A 152 -46.67 -24.79 -10.17
N ALA A 153 -46.85 -25.30 -11.40
CA ALA A 153 -47.53 -24.67 -12.56
C ALA A 153 -47.38 -25.52 -13.83
#